data_AF-A0A359BCT8-F1
#
_entry.id   AF-A0A359BCT8-F1
#
_cell.length_a   1.000
_cell.length_b   1.000
_cell.length_c   1.000
_cell.angle_alpha   90.00
_cell.angle_beta   90.00
_cell.angle_gamma   90.00
#
_symmetry.space_group_name_H-M   'P 1'
#
loop_
_entity.id
_entity.type
_entity.pdbx_description
1 polymer ?
#
loop_
_entity_poly.entity_id
_entity_poly.type
_entity_poly.pdbx_seq_one_letter_code
_entity_poly.pdbx_strand_id
1 'polypeptide(L)'
;MKIVLISLTAALISVASFAMNNEHNMDHGSQQTQSQRIESNGITLSNFYARASIGRTKNSGIYGEIQAVKTDRLVSISTSFASAAELHEHINNDGIMRMRKIEGGLTIIPGQPMVMKPGGYHIMLVELHQRLIAGNSIDLTLEFESGKILDISVPVVSIKKIRH
;
A
#
# COMPACT_ATOMS: atom_id res chain seq x y z
N MET A 1 24.66 -32.48 -43.23
CA MET A 1 24.32 -31.83 -41.94
C MET A 1 24.22 -30.31 -42.16
N LYS A 2 23.41 -29.63 -41.33
CA LYS A 2 23.10 -28.18 -41.23
C LYS A 2 24.01 -27.14 -41.92
N ILE A 3 23.39 -26.09 -42.48
CA ILE A 3 23.63 -24.61 -42.44
C ILE A 3 22.67 -24.03 -43.52
N VAL A 4 21.63 -23.19 -43.31
CA VAL A 4 21.31 -22.02 -42.45
C VAL A 4 21.59 -20.65 -43.13
N LEU A 5 20.51 -20.02 -43.61
CA LEU A 5 20.19 -18.57 -43.79
C LEU A 5 21.09 -17.66 -44.65
N ILE A 6 20.46 -16.81 -45.49
CA ILE A 6 20.32 -15.33 -45.33
C ILE A 6 19.82 -14.70 -46.66
N SER A 7 18.69 -14.01 -46.63
CA SER A 7 18.29 -12.91 -47.54
C SER A 7 17.28 -12.04 -46.76
N LEU A 8 17.47 -10.74 -46.49
CA LEU A 8 17.97 -9.57 -47.24
C LEU A 8 16.97 -8.99 -48.26
N THR A 9 15.94 -8.32 -47.74
CA THR A 9 15.18 -7.19 -48.35
C THR A 9 14.70 -6.33 -47.18
N ALA A 10 15.13 -5.08 -46.96
CA ALA A 10 14.94 -3.87 -47.77
C ALA A 10 13.47 -3.40 -47.88
N ALA A 11 13.29 -2.07 -47.74
CA ALA A 11 12.09 -1.24 -47.96
C ALA A 11 11.12 -0.98 -46.78
N LEU A 12 10.50 0.21 -46.61
CA LEU A 12 10.81 1.62 -47.04
C LEU A 12 9.81 2.60 -46.36
N ILE A 13 10.16 3.90 -46.23
CA ILE A 13 9.23 5.08 -46.10
C ILE A 13 8.45 5.17 -44.75
N SER A 14 8.16 6.33 -44.12
CA SER A 14 8.15 7.74 -44.55
C SER A 14 8.66 8.72 -43.48
N VAL A 15 9.02 9.94 -43.88
CA VAL A 15 9.23 11.09 -42.98
C VAL A 15 8.00 11.99 -43.04
N ALA A 16 7.44 12.37 -41.89
CA ALA A 16 6.44 13.41 -41.79
C ALA A 16 6.72 14.26 -40.54
N SER A 17 7.10 15.52 -40.75
CA SER A 17 7.43 16.47 -39.69
C SER A 17 6.19 16.82 -38.86
N PHE A 18 6.37 16.95 -37.54
CA PHE A 18 5.46 17.73 -36.70
C PHE A 18 6.19 18.98 -36.18
N ALA A 19 5.52 20.13 -36.33
CA ALA A 19 6.10 21.44 -36.06
C ALA A 19 6.18 21.74 -34.57
N MET A 20 7.16 22.57 -34.20
CA MET A 20 7.22 23.19 -32.89
C MET A 20 6.19 24.33 -32.82
N ASN A 21 5.07 24.10 -32.16
CA ASN A 21 4.16 25.18 -31.74
C ASN A 21 4.39 25.47 -30.26
N ASN A 22 4.73 26.72 -29.95
CA ASN A 22 5.02 27.18 -28.60
C ASN A 22 3.74 27.69 -27.92
N GLU A 23 3.03 26.82 -27.21
CA GLU A 23 1.96 27.21 -26.30
C GLU A 23 2.20 26.68 -24.89
N HIS A 24 2.06 27.61 -23.93
CA HIS A 24 2.39 27.41 -22.53
C HIS A 24 1.25 26.65 -21.83
N ASN A 25 1.24 25.34 -22.01
CA ASN A 25 0.29 24.45 -21.34
C ASN A 25 1.06 23.60 -20.30
N MET A 26 0.73 23.79 -19.02
CA MET A 26 1.19 22.87 -17.98
C MET A 26 0.42 21.56 -18.18
N ASP A 27 1.01 20.66 -18.97
CA ASP A 27 0.67 19.24 -18.87
C ASP A 27 1.06 18.79 -17.47
N HIS A 28 0.09 18.86 -16.56
CA HIS A 28 0.06 18.00 -15.40
C HIS A 28 -0.15 16.58 -15.89
N GLY A 29 0.93 16.01 -16.45
CA GLY A 29 1.07 14.62 -16.78
C GLY A 29 0.58 13.85 -15.57
N SER A 30 -0.58 13.22 -15.74
CA SER A 30 -1.28 12.58 -14.65
C SER A 30 -0.49 11.35 -14.24
N GLN A 31 0.46 11.56 -13.32
CA GLN A 31 0.90 10.52 -12.42
C GLN A 31 -0.33 10.09 -11.65
N GLN A 32 -1.03 9.12 -12.24
CA GLN A 32 -2.04 8.35 -11.56
C GLN A 32 -1.35 7.80 -10.32
N THR A 33 -1.71 8.34 -9.15
CA THR A 33 -1.47 7.68 -7.87
C THR A 33 -2.28 6.40 -7.91
N GLN A 34 -1.70 5.39 -8.54
CA GLN A 34 -2.30 4.10 -8.78
C GLN A 34 -2.24 3.38 -7.43
N SER A 35 -3.25 3.63 -6.60
CA SER A 35 -3.46 2.96 -5.31
C SER A 35 -3.22 1.47 -5.52
N GLN A 36 -2.08 0.97 -5.02
CA GLN A 36 -1.62 -0.35 -5.43
C GLN A 36 -2.62 -1.41 -4.98
N ARG A 37 -3.31 -1.98 -5.96
CA ARG A 37 -4.23 -3.10 -5.79
C ARG A 37 -3.46 -4.37 -6.11
N ILE A 38 -3.30 -5.21 -5.10
CA ILE A 38 -2.55 -6.46 -5.19
C ILE A 38 -3.55 -7.59 -4.97
N GLU A 39 -3.63 -8.49 -5.94
CA GLU A 39 -4.53 -9.66 -5.90
C GLU A 39 -3.70 -10.93 -5.89
N SER A 40 -3.89 -11.76 -4.87
CA SER A 40 -3.17 -13.03 -4.72
C SER A 40 -4.08 -14.09 -4.10
N ASN A 41 -4.29 -15.19 -4.81
CA ASN A 41 -5.02 -16.37 -4.32
C ASN A 41 -6.39 -16.07 -3.68
N GLY A 42 -7.10 -15.07 -4.21
CA GLY A 42 -8.41 -14.65 -3.71
C GLY A 42 -8.41 -13.69 -2.52
N ILE A 43 -7.24 -13.16 -2.14
CA ILE A 43 -7.11 -11.97 -1.29
C ILE A 43 -6.83 -10.77 -2.20
N THR A 44 -7.51 -9.65 -1.95
CA THR A 44 -7.25 -8.36 -2.60
C THR A 44 -6.85 -7.35 -1.53
N LEU A 45 -5.65 -6.79 -1.65
CA LEU A 45 -5.15 -5.66 -0.88
C LEU A 45 -5.30 -4.40 -1.72
N SER A 46 -5.77 -3.29 -1.17
CA SER A 46 -5.85 -2.03 -1.91
C SER A 46 -5.69 -0.80 -1.01
N ASN A 47 -5.33 0.34 -1.63
CA ASN A 47 -5.24 1.64 -0.97
C ASN A 47 -4.34 1.68 0.29
N PHE A 48 -3.31 0.82 0.36
CA PHE A 48 -2.41 0.79 1.51
C PHE A 48 -1.52 2.04 1.57
N TYR A 49 -1.40 2.64 2.76
CA TYR A 49 -0.47 3.75 3.03
C TYR A 49 -0.05 3.82 4.50
N ALA A 50 1.19 4.23 4.75
CA ALA A 50 1.74 4.50 6.07
C ALA A 50 1.75 6.01 6.34
N ARG A 51 1.51 6.45 7.57
CA ARG A 51 1.71 7.87 7.94
C ARG A 51 3.19 8.16 8.21
N ALA A 52 3.68 9.31 7.73
CA ALA A 52 4.99 9.83 8.12
C ALA A 52 5.06 10.09 9.64
N SER A 53 6.19 9.77 10.29
CA SER A 53 6.34 9.92 11.75
C SER A 53 6.81 11.32 12.17
N ILE A 54 6.14 11.90 13.18
CA ILE A 54 6.28 13.30 13.57
C ILE A 54 7.38 13.47 14.62
N GLY A 55 8.29 14.42 14.42
CA GLY A 55 9.29 14.75 15.45
C GLY A 55 10.14 13.54 15.83
N ARG A 56 10.10 13.13 17.11
CA ARG A 56 10.76 11.93 17.66
C ARG A 56 9.76 10.80 18.00
N THR A 57 8.53 10.82 17.48
CA THR A 57 7.55 9.74 17.76
C THR A 57 8.06 8.41 17.23
N LYS A 58 8.24 7.43 18.12
CA LYS A 58 8.64 6.06 17.78
C LYS A 58 7.54 5.23 17.13
N ASN A 59 6.31 5.71 17.00
CA ASN A 59 5.19 4.91 16.47
C ASN A 59 4.55 5.60 15.26
N SER A 60 3.90 4.82 14.39
CA SER A 60 3.05 5.32 13.30
C SER A 60 1.94 4.32 12.94
N GLY A 61 1.00 4.72 12.09
CA GLY A 61 -0.10 3.87 11.61
C GLY A 61 -0.03 3.59 10.12
N ILE A 62 -0.36 2.36 9.72
CA ILE A 62 -0.69 1.94 8.35
C ILE A 62 -2.19 1.71 8.24
N TYR A 63 -2.73 2.08 7.09
CA TYR A 63 -4.14 2.02 6.71
C TYR A 63 -4.24 1.42 5.30
N GLY A 64 -5.44 0.98 4.91
CA GLY A 64 -5.67 0.26 3.66
C GLY A 64 -6.95 -0.56 3.72
N GLU A 65 -7.17 -1.41 2.72
CA GLU A 65 -8.36 -2.26 2.64
C GLU A 65 -7.99 -3.68 2.21
N ILE A 66 -8.57 -4.67 2.89
CA ILE A 66 -8.40 -6.10 2.58
C ILE A 66 -9.75 -6.71 2.25
N GLN A 67 -9.85 -7.39 1.12
CA GLN A 67 -11.00 -8.20 0.72
C GLN A 67 -10.57 -9.65 0.52
N ALA A 68 -11.51 -10.59 0.72
CA ALA A 68 -11.28 -12.01 0.48
C ALA A 68 -12.48 -12.64 -0.22
N VAL A 69 -12.24 -13.55 -1.17
CA VAL A 69 -13.31 -14.30 -1.88
C VAL A 69 -13.81 -15.52 -1.09
N LYS A 70 -13.08 -15.91 -0.04
CA LYS A 70 -13.45 -16.92 0.97
C LYS A 70 -13.10 -16.36 2.35
N THR A 71 -13.77 -16.80 3.41
CA THR A 71 -13.43 -16.37 4.77
C THR A 71 -11.98 -16.75 5.08
N ASP A 72 -11.24 -15.77 5.58
CA ASP A 72 -9.83 -15.89 5.97
C ASP A 72 -9.59 -15.00 7.19
N ARG A 73 -8.42 -15.08 7.81
CA ARG A 73 -8.07 -14.26 8.97
C ARG A 73 -6.65 -13.75 8.82
N LEU A 74 -6.46 -12.43 8.93
CA LEU A 74 -5.13 -11.83 9.06
C LEU A 74 -4.62 -12.15 10.48
N VAL A 75 -3.62 -13.03 10.60
CA VAL A 75 -3.12 -13.53 11.90
C VAL A 75 -1.80 -12.89 12.32
N SER A 76 -0.99 -12.44 11.37
CA SER A 76 0.34 -11.90 11.61
C SER A 76 0.67 -10.80 10.60
N ILE A 77 1.44 -9.82 11.06
CA ILE A 77 1.87 -8.65 10.31
C ILE A 77 3.30 -8.33 10.73
N SER A 78 4.20 -8.07 9.78
CA SER A 78 5.58 -7.70 10.07
C SER A 78 6.15 -6.69 9.09
N THR A 79 7.23 -6.00 9.49
CA THR A 79 7.98 -5.03 8.69
C THR A 79 9.39 -4.90 9.24
N SER A 80 10.38 -4.62 8.39
CA SER A 80 11.75 -4.30 8.80
C SER A 80 11.88 -2.95 9.55
N PHE A 81 10.86 -2.09 9.45
CA PHE A 81 10.92 -0.70 9.92
C PHE A 81 10.60 -0.50 11.40
N ALA A 82 10.10 -1.51 12.13
CA ALA A 82 9.61 -1.39 13.51
C ALA A 82 9.85 -2.66 14.32
N SER A 83 9.96 -2.56 15.65
CA SER A 83 10.05 -3.74 16.54
C SER A 83 8.81 -4.63 16.46
N ALA A 84 7.63 -4.06 16.21
CA ALA A 84 6.39 -4.80 15.98
C ALA A 84 5.42 -4.05 15.06
N ALA A 85 4.60 -4.80 14.34
CA ALA A 85 3.41 -4.32 13.64
C ALA A 85 2.18 -5.00 14.25
N GLU A 86 1.32 -4.24 14.92
CA GLU A 86 0.18 -4.76 15.67
C GLU A 86 -1.13 -4.30 15.07
N LEU A 87 -2.17 -5.14 15.09
CA LEU A 87 -3.50 -4.73 14.66
C LEU A 87 -4.25 -4.06 15.81
N HIS A 88 -4.73 -2.84 15.60
CA HIS A 88 -5.39 -2.02 16.63
C HIS A 88 -6.77 -1.55 16.15
N GLU A 89 -7.71 -1.42 17.09
CA GLU A 89 -9.03 -0.82 16.89
C GLU A 89 -9.21 0.43 17.77
N HIS A 90 -10.21 1.24 17.43
CA HIS A 90 -10.68 2.33 18.28
C HIS A 90 -11.99 1.92 18.97
N ILE A 91 -11.95 1.78 20.30
CA ILE A 91 -13.14 1.55 21.12
C ILE A 91 -13.59 2.86 21.78
N ASN A 92 -14.90 3.09 21.82
CA ASN A 92 -15.49 4.11 22.68
C ASN A 92 -15.81 3.46 24.03
N ASN A 93 -15.16 3.91 25.09
CA ASN A 93 -15.46 3.49 26.46
C ASN A 93 -15.82 4.72 27.29
N ASP A 94 -17.11 4.90 27.58
CA ASP A 94 -17.69 6.01 28.34
C ASP A 94 -17.39 7.40 27.76
N GLY A 95 -17.51 7.53 26.43
CA GLY A 95 -17.20 8.76 25.69
C GLY A 95 -15.70 8.98 25.42
N ILE A 96 -14.83 8.16 26.01
CA ILE A 96 -13.38 8.23 25.81
C ILE A 96 -12.98 7.23 24.72
N MET A 97 -12.54 7.76 23.58
CA MET A 97 -11.93 6.97 22.52
C MET A 97 -10.58 6.43 22.97
N ARG A 98 -10.42 5.11 22.97
CA ARG A 98 -9.16 4.41 23.28
C ARG A 98 -8.74 3.52 22.12
N MET A 99 -7.44 3.44 21.88
CA MET A 99 -6.87 2.42 20.98
C MET A 99 -6.67 1.12 21.77
N ARG A 100 -7.03 -0.01 21.17
CA ARG A 100 -6.85 -1.35 21.75
C ARG A 100 -6.24 -2.27 20.71
N LYS A 101 -5.21 -3.04 21.11
CA LYS A 101 -4.67 -4.15 20.31
C LYS A 101 -5.69 -5.28 20.19
N ILE A 102 -5.82 -5.83 18.98
CA ILE A 102 -6.63 -7.00 18.69
C ILE A 102 -5.73 -8.24 18.81
N GLU A 103 -6.02 -9.09 19.79
CA GLU A 103 -5.35 -10.39 19.93
C GLU A 103 -6.04 -11.44 19.06
N GLY A 104 -5.25 -12.38 18.51
CA GLY A 104 -5.77 -13.45 17.66
C GLY A 104 -6.16 -13.03 16.23
N GLY A 105 -5.73 -11.85 15.78
CA GLY A 105 -5.92 -11.40 14.39
C GLY A 105 -7.36 -10.99 14.05
N LEU A 106 -7.65 -10.80 12.76
CA LEU A 106 -8.92 -10.26 12.30
C LEU A 106 -9.49 -11.00 11.10
N THR A 107 -10.71 -11.51 11.27
CA THR A 107 -11.46 -12.24 10.24
C THR A 107 -11.92 -11.31 9.13
N ILE A 108 -11.74 -11.73 7.88
CA ILE A 108 -12.23 -11.08 6.67
C ILE A 108 -13.27 -12.01 6.05
N ILE A 109 -14.49 -11.51 5.89
CA ILE A 109 -15.64 -12.28 5.40
C ILE A 109 -15.91 -11.89 3.94
N PRO A 110 -16.26 -12.84 3.04
CA PRO A 110 -16.59 -12.52 1.65
C PRO A 110 -17.71 -11.49 1.53
N GLY A 111 -17.50 -10.49 0.66
CA GLY A 111 -18.41 -9.37 0.49
C GLY A 111 -18.38 -8.33 1.62
N GLN A 112 -17.53 -8.49 2.65
CA GLN A 112 -17.32 -7.51 3.72
C GLN A 112 -15.84 -7.08 3.76
N PRO A 113 -15.46 -6.01 3.04
CA PRO A 113 -14.11 -5.47 3.07
C PRO A 113 -13.68 -5.05 4.47
N MET A 114 -12.46 -5.44 4.86
CA MET A 114 -11.82 -4.95 6.06
C MET A 114 -11.15 -3.61 5.78
N VAL A 115 -11.83 -2.51 6.14
CA VAL A 115 -11.36 -1.14 5.93
C VAL A 115 -10.59 -0.64 7.16
N MET A 116 -9.29 -0.45 7.00
CA MET A 116 -8.42 0.17 7.99
C MET A 116 -8.28 1.66 7.71
N LYS A 117 -8.65 2.51 8.67
CA LYS A 117 -8.68 3.97 8.54
C LYS A 117 -8.43 4.69 9.88
N PRO A 118 -7.97 5.95 9.88
CA PRO A 118 -7.83 6.73 11.11
C PRO A 118 -9.15 6.78 11.90
N GLY A 119 -9.09 6.48 13.21
CA GLY A 119 -10.27 6.41 14.07
C GLY A 119 -11.05 5.08 14.00
N GLY A 120 -10.55 4.07 13.28
CA GLY A 120 -11.09 2.72 13.24
C GLY A 120 -9.97 1.67 13.33
N TYR A 121 -10.13 0.53 12.65
CA TYR A 121 -9.06 -0.45 12.51
C TYR A 121 -7.82 0.16 11.85
N HIS A 122 -6.63 -0.21 12.32
CA HIS A 122 -5.36 0.19 11.73
C HIS A 122 -4.23 -0.72 12.18
N ILE A 123 -3.14 -0.74 11.43
CA ILE A 123 -1.91 -1.43 11.83
C ILE A 123 -1.03 -0.39 12.53
N MET A 124 -0.74 -0.60 13.80
CA MET A 124 0.13 0.22 14.61
C MET A 124 1.57 -0.30 14.53
N LEU A 125 2.47 0.53 14.02
CA LEU A 125 3.91 0.28 14.05
C LEU A 125 4.45 0.76 15.40
N VAL A 126 5.03 -0.17 16.16
CA VAL A 126 5.55 0.05 17.51
C VAL A 126 7.07 0.02 17.48
N GLU A 127 7.69 1.06 18.04
CA GLU A 127 9.15 1.23 18.07
C GLU A 127 9.82 1.14 16.69
N LEU A 128 9.48 2.11 15.84
CA LEU A 128 10.16 2.40 14.59
C LEU A 128 11.69 2.50 14.77
N HIS A 129 12.41 1.66 14.04
CA HIS A 129 13.88 1.66 13.95
C HIS A 129 14.39 2.94 13.28
N GLN A 130 13.61 3.50 12.35
CA GLN A 130 13.94 4.72 11.60
C GLN A 130 12.69 5.55 11.29
N ARG A 131 12.89 6.82 10.94
CA ARG A 131 11.78 7.75 10.64
C ARG A 131 11.05 7.34 9.36
N LEU A 132 9.73 7.37 9.39
CA LEU A 132 8.92 7.28 8.17
C LEU A 132 8.84 8.66 7.53
N ILE A 133 9.46 8.80 6.35
CA ILE A 133 9.55 10.05 5.58
C ILE A 133 8.55 9.98 4.42
N ALA A 134 7.73 11.02 4.27
CA ALA A 134 6.74 11.07 3.20
C ALA A 134 7.40 11.05 1.81
N GLY A 135 6.84 10.29 0.87
CA GLY A 135 7.40 10.05 -0.46
C GLY A 135 8.29 8.80 -0.56
N ASN A 136 8.73 8.24 0.57
CA ASN A 136 9.36 6.92 0.61
C ASN A 136 8.29 5.81 0.69
N SER A 137 8.71 4.55 0.63
CA SER A 137 7.88 3.38 0.97
C SER A 137 8.54 2.52 2.05
N ILE A 138 7.75 1.64 2.66
CA ILE A 138 8.19 0.61 3.61
C ILE A 138 7.73 -0.78 3.15
N ASP A 139 8.44 -1.84 3.53
CA ASP A 139 7.93 -3.20 3.40
C ASP A 139 6.84 -3.48 4.43
N LEU A 140 5.86 -4.30 4.06
CA LEU A 140 4.87 -4.87 4.95
C LEU A 140 4.53 -6.29 4.49
N THR A 141 4.70 -7.27 5.36
CA THR A 141 4.28 -8.66 5.14
C THR A 141 2.98 -8.90 5.90
N LEU A 142 1.98 -9.46 5.22
CA LEU A 142 0.70 -9.87 5.80
C LEU A 142 0.54 -11.39 5.69
N GLU A 143 0.33 -12.05 6.82
CA GLU A 143 0.17 -13.50 6.92
C GLU A 143 -1.24 -13.88 7.37
N PHE A 144 -1.85 -14.83 6.66
CA PHE A 144 -3.23 -15.24 6.82
C PHE A 144 -3.33 -16.67 7.36
N GLU A 145 -4.38 -16.98 8.14
CA GLU A 145 -4.64 -18.28 8.77
C GLU A 145 -4.66 -19.45 7.77
N SER A 146 -5.02 -19.18 6.52
CA SER A 146 -4.92 -20.14 5.40
C SER A 146 -3.50 -20.43 4.88
N GLY A 147 -2.45 -19.85 5.48
CA GLY A 147 -1.06 -19.98 5.06
C GLY A 147 -0.66 -19.09 3.87
N LYS A 148 -1.51 -18.14 3.45
CA LYS A 148 -1.13 -17.14 2.45
C LYS A 148 -0.24 -16.08 3.09
N ILE A 149 0.83 -15.71 2.39
CA ILE A 149 1.71 -14.61 2.76
C ILE A 149 1.71 -13.61 1.60
N LEU A 150 1.49 -12.34 1.89
CA LEU A 150 1.46 -11.25 0.92
C LEU A 150 2.44 -10.16 1.35
N ASP A 151 3.52 -10.00 0.59
CA ASP A 151 4.49 -8.91 0.76
C ASP A 151 4.09 -7.72 -0.11
N ILE A 152 4.00 -6.53 0.50
CA ILE A 152 3.62 -5.30 -0.20
C ILE A 152 4.57 -4.14 0.11
N SER A 153 4.72 -3.23 -0.85
CA SER A 153 5.39 -1.94 -0.65
C SER A 153 4.35 -0.88 -0.28
N VAL A 154 4.43 -0.34 0.93
CA VAL A 154 3.46 0.62 1.46
C VAL A 154 4.02 2.04 1.33
N PRO A 155 3.42 2.92 0.53
CA PRO A 155 3.86 4.32 0.42
C PRO A 155 3.63 5.08 1.73
N VAL A 156 4.62 5.89 2.11
CA VAL A 156 4.54 6.80 3.26
C VAL A 156 3.97 8.14 2.81
N VAL A 157 2.85 8.54 3.39
CA VAL A 157 2.17 9.81 3.07
C VAL A 157 2.33 10.85 4.18
N SER A 158 2.39 12.11 3.76
CA SER A 158 2.37 13.26 4.65
C SER A 158 1.09 13.30 5.46
N ILE A 159 1.21 13.49 6.78
CA ILE A 159 0.06 13.88 7.61
C ILE A 159 -0.28 15.32 7.21
N LYS A 160 -1.28 15.50 6.34
CA LYS A 160 -1.79 16.82 5.96
C LYS A 160 -2.17 17.55 7.24
N LYS A 161 -1.40 18.59 7.59
CA LYS A 161 -1.62 19.39 8.79
C LYS A 161 -2.99 20.04 8.66
N ILE A 162 -3.98 19.55 9.42
CA ILE A 162 -5.25 20.24 9.59
C ILE A 162 -4.91 21.55 10.28
N ARG A 163 -4.93 22.64 9.51
CA ARG A 163 -4.97 23.98 10.06
C ARG A 163 -6.39 24.16 10.58
N HIS A 164 -6.50 24.30 11.91
CA HIS A 164 -7.61 25.01 12.51
C HIS A 164 -7.52 26.48 12.12
#